data_AF-A0A7L0WE51-F1
#
_entry.id   AF-A0A7L0WE51-F1
#
_cell.length_a   1.000
_cell.length_b   1.000
_cell.length_c   1.000
_cell.angle_alpha   90.00
_cell.angle_beta   90.00
_cell.angle_gamma   90.00
#
_symmetry.space_group_name_H-M   'P 1'
#
loop_
_entity.id
_entity.type
_entity.pdbx_description
1 polymer ?
#
loop_
_entity_poly.entity_id
_entity_poly.type
_entity_poly.pdbx_seq_one_letter_code
_entity_poly.pdbx_strand_id
1 'polypeptide(L)' 'MKILYLLFAVLLLVFQASSGSADPLFPDTTACKNQGNFCRGGPCPPTFAVSGSCHGGLLNCCAK' A
#
# COMPACT_ATOMS: atom_id res chain seq x y z
N MET A 1 8.30 -38.08 17.30
CA MET A 1 7.07 -37.73 16.55
C MET A 1 6.42 -36.42 17.01
N LYS A 2 6.26 -36.15 18.32
CA LYS A 2 5.48 -34.99 18.83
C LYS A 2 6.18 -33.62 18.71
N ILE A 3 7.51 -33.60 18.76
CA ILE A 3 8.34 -32.37 18.61
C ILE A 3 8.19 -31.73 17.22
N LEU A 4 8.01 -32.53 16.15
CA LEU A 4 7.90 -32.01 14.79
C LEU A 4 6.67 -31.11 14.62
N TYR A 5 5.56 -31.51 15.25
CA TYR A 5 4.32 -30.74 15.25
C TYR A 5 4.45 -29.42 16.02
N LEU A 6 5.22 -29.41 17.11
CA LEU A 6 5.49 -28.19 17.86
C LEU A 6 6.33 -27.20 17.05
N LEU A 7 7.37 -27.68 16.36
CA LEU A 7 8.20 -26.84 15.48
C LEU A 7 7.37 -26.26 14.33
N PHE A 8 6.49 -27.07 13.74
CA PHE A 8 5.61 -26.61 12.67
C PHE A 8 4.61 -25.54 13.16
N ALA A 9 4.02 -25.72 14.35
CA ALA A 9 3.12 -24.73 14.95
C ALA A 9 3.84 -23.39 15.24
N VAL A 10 5.07 -23.45 15.74
CA VAL A 10 5.91 -22.25 15.96
C VAL A 10 6.23 -21.54 14.65
N LEU A 11 6.57 -22.29 13.60
CA LEU A 11 6.81 -21.75 12.25
C LEU A 11 5.58 -21.02 11.70
N LEU A 12 4.40 -21.61 11.81
CA LEU A 12 3.16 -20.98 11.36
C LEU A 12 2.87 -19.68 12.13
N LEU A 13 3.05 -19.67 13.46
CA LEU A 13 2.88 -18.48 14.29
C LEU A 13 3.83 -17.34 13.91
N VAL A 14 5.10 -17.64 13.62
CA VAL A 14 6.08 -16.63 13.18
C VAL A 14 5.72 -16.07 11.79
N PHE A 15 5.20 -16.91 10.89
CA PHE A 15 4.77 -16.44 9.57
C PHE A 15 3.51 -15.56 9.62
N GLN A 16 2.57 -15.82 10.53
CA GLN A 16 1.40 -14.94 10.72
C GLN A 16 1.76 -13.55 11.32
N ALA A 17 2.91 -13.43 11.99
CA ALA A 17 3.39 -12.15 12.53
C ALA A 17 3.82 -11.15 11.44
N SER A 18 3.91 -11.59 10.18
CA SER A 18 4.22 -10.72 9.03
C SER A 18 2.99 -10.11 8.35
N SER A 19 1.79 -10.44 8.80
CA SER A 19 0.54 -9.98 8.21
C SER A 19 -0.28 -9.17 9.20
N GLY A 20 -0.17 -7.84 9.10
CA GLY A 20 -1.13 -6.94 9.71
C GLY A 20 -0.54 -5.55 9.88
N SER A 21 -1.07 -4.59 9.14
CA SER A 21 -0.74 -3.16 9.18
C SER A 21 0.51 -2.78 8.37
N ALA A 22 0.39 -2.86 7.03
CA ALA A 22 0.96 -1.78 6.25
C ALA A 22 0.08 -0.56 6.52
N ASP A 23 0.29 0.10 7.67
CA ASP A 23 -0.23 1.43 7.89
C ASP A 23 0.19 2.25 6.65
N PRO A 24 -0.75 2.85 5.92
CA PRO A 24 -0.42 3.48 4.67
C PRO A 24 0.57 4.60 4.95
N LEU A 25 1.86 4.33 4.65
CA LEU A 25 3.00 5.22 4.88
C LEU A 25 2.72 6.64 4.35
N PHE A 26 1.83 6.74 3.37
CA PHE A 26 1.28 7.97 2.84
C PHE A 26 -0.25 7.88 2.72
N PRO A 27 -1.02 8.57 3.60
CA PRO A 27 -2.48 8.56 3.57
C PRO A 27 -3.01 9.15 2.26
N ASP A 28 -2.32 10.13 1.69
CA ASP A 28 -2.59 10.75 0.40
C ASP A 28 -2.47 9.77 -0.79
N THR A 29 -1.43 8.93 -0.82
CA THR A 29 -1.30 7.85 -1.83
C THR A 29 -2.45 6.86 -1.74
N THR A 30 -2.87 6.52 -0.52
CA THR A 30 -3.92 5.52 -0.30
C THR A 30 -5.29 6.09 -0.63
N ALA A 31 -5.56 7.35 -0.26
CA ALA A 31 -6.76 8.07 -0.66
C ALA A 31 -6.87 8.17 -2.18
N CYS A 32 -5.76 8.51 -2.87
CA CYS A 32 -5.71 8.55 -4.33
C CYS A 32 -6.06 7.19 -4.95
N LYS A 33 -5.40 6.12 -4.48
CA LYS A 33 -5.63 4.75 -4.99
C LYS A 33 -7.04 4.24 -4.71
N ASN A 34 -7.61 4.55 -3.54
CA ASN A 34 -8.97 4.14 -3.16
C ASN A 34 -10.05 4.79 -4.05
N GLN A 35 -9.76 5.95 -4.64
CA GLN A 35 -10.65 6.61 -5.59
C GLN A 35 -10.52 6.03 -7.03
N GLY A 36 -9.65 5.04 -7.24
CA GLY A 36 -9.35 4.51 -8.58
C GLY A 36 -8.37 5.40 -9.38
N ASN A 37 -7.75 6.38 -8.72
CA ASN A 37 -6.78 7.29 -9.32
C ASN A 37 -5.35 6.72 -9.19
N PHE A 38 -4.39 7.34 -9.87
CA PHE A 38 -2.99 6.91 -9.84
C PHE A 38 -2.03 8.05 -9.49
N CYS A 39 -0.92 7.69 -8.85
CA CYS A 39 0.14 8.62 -8.50
C CYS A 39 1.18 8.68 -9.64
N ARG A 40 1.54 9.89 -10.07
CA ARG A 40 2.55 10.11 -11.12
C ARG A 40 3.55 11.19 -10.72
N GLY A 41 4.83 10.95 -11.03
CA GLY A 41 5.87 11.97 -10.96
C GLY A 41 5.81 12.83 -12.21
N GLY A 42 5.46 14.11 -12.06
CA GLY A 42 5.29 15.05 -13.17
C GLY A 42 3.83 15.30 -13.56
N PRO A 43 3.58 15.88 -14.75
CA PRO A 43 2.23 16.26 -15.16
C PRO A 43 1.34 15.04 -15.46
N CYS A 44 0.06 15.15 -15.08
CA CYS A 44 -0.95 14.16 -15.41
C CYS A 44 -1.15 14.08 -16.94
N PRO A 45 -1.49 12.89 -17.49
CA PRO A 45 -1.83 12.78 -18.91
C PRO A 45 -3.00 13.72 -19.27
N PRO A 46 -3.14 14.12 -20.55
CA PRO A 46 -4.11 15.15 -20.95
C PRO A 46 -5.58 14.77 -20.70
N THR A 47 -5.88 13.49 -20.45
CA THR A 47 -7.22 12.99 -20.12
C THR A 47 -7.46 12.87 -18.61
N PHE A 48 -6.53 13.30 -17.76
CA PHE A 48 -6.61 13.21 -16.31
C PHE A 48 -6.21 14.55 -15.69
N ALA A 49 -7.00 15.02 -14.73
CA ALA A 49 -6.74 16.21 -13.94
C ALA A 49 -5.94 15.87 -12.66
N VAL A 50 -5.18 16.85 -12.17
CA VAL A 50 -4.53 16.76 -10.85
C VAL A 50 -5.63 16.93 -9.79
N SER A 51 -5.93 15.85 -9.06
CA SER A 51 -6.92 15.87 -7.98
C SER A 51 -6.29 16.07 -6.60
N GLY A 52 -4.97 15.92 -6.48
CA GLY A 52 -4.26 16.05 -5.22
C GLY A 52 -2.81 15.60 -5.33
N SER A 53 -2.23 15.22 -4.19
CA SER A 53 -0.84 14.77 -4.09
C SER A 53 -0.75 13.31 -3.66
N CYS A 54 0.43 12.74 -3.81
CA CYS A 54 0.80 11.38 -3.40
C CYS A 54 2.22 11.40 -2.82
N HIS A 55 2.56 10.41 -1.99
CA HIS A 55 3.86 10.31 -1.32
C HIS A 55 4.20 11.57 -0.53
N GLY A 56 3.23 12.12 0.20
CA GLY A 56 3.40 13.30 1.03
C GLY A 56 3.71 14.57 0.24
N GLY A 57 3.32 14.65 -1.04
CA GLY A 57 3.58 15.82 -1.89
C GLY A 57 4.62 15.60 -2.99
N LEU A 58 5.29 14.45 -3.02
CA LEU A 58 6.33 14.15 -4.02
C LEU A 58 5.76 13.86 -5.41
N LEU A 59 4.54 13.31 -5.46
CA LEU A 59 3.87 12.87 -6.68
C LEU A 59 2.50 13.56 -6.79
N ASN A 60 1.96 13.63 -8.00
CA ASN A 60 0.61 14.12 -8.26
C ASN A 60 -0.37 12.95 -8.31
N CYS A 61 -1.54 13.12 -7.69
CA CYS A 61 -2.67 12.22 -7.87
C CYS A 61 -3.45 12.62 -9.12
N CYS A 62 -3.46 11.75 -10.13
CA CYS A 62 -4.15 11.97 -11.39
C CYS A 62 -5.50 11.26 -11.41
N ALA A 63 -6.58 12.03 -11.48
CA ALA A 63 -7.96 11.57 -11.57
C ALA A 63 -8.52 11.81 -12.97
N LYS A 64 -9.42 10.95 -13.45
CA LYS A 64 -10.02 11.10 -14.78
C LYS A 64 -11.09 12.19 -14.77
#